data_AF-A0A2U8FPB8-F1
#
_entry.id   AF-A0A2U8FPB8-F1
#
_cell.length_a   1.000
_cell.length_b   1.000
_cell.length_c   1.000
_cell.angle_alpha   90.00
_cell.angle_beta   90.00
_cell.angle_gamma   90.00
#
_symmetry.space_group_name_H-M   'P 1'
#
loop_
_entity.id
_entity.type
_entity.pdbx_description
1 polymer ?
#
loop_
_entity_poly.entity_id
_entity_poly.type
_entity_poly.pdbx_seq_one_letter_code
_entity_poly.pdbx_strand_id
1 'polypeptide(L)'
;MAYFHPLPGRVLTLAAMLLALAPCGHAASPAPTADTLIYETREGDTLIALGERLLARPQDWRRVAELNRIEAPRRIPVGTRLRFPVSLLKHVPRDGTVLAAVGDASLQAPDGAPRSIRPGDALPPGSVVRTASNGYVTVKLADGSVLRIQADTEARLDTSRQYQQAGFFASVWEVVRGRVEALVTHMTGGEPRFQVRTPQAVLGVRGTEFRVDADATRGQTRGETLTGAVAVQGGRGETLVRAGFGTVTQAGMAPAAARPLPLAPDMAGLPALQERILVRFQLPSVPQAVAYRGQVAEDEQFQIVRGEVTSSTPQLRFADLPDGDYVLRARAIDAQGLESPDAIHRFRLKARPEAPIAATPAPGSKWRTASVPLAWAAHPKAWRYRVQVANAADFQSPLLDRDDLTETSLDVPLPPGDYHWRVATTAAGSDRGPWSDPQRFSVRPQPAALPPPQVTDDTLAFQMQGEPGQVFELQLGRDTDFQSLAATQRSGDARIVLPKPQEGGLLHVRYRAIDPDGFIGPWTAPQQLVLPACVRSGTGECLGASGRFAVSPP
;
A
#
# COMPACT_ATOMS: atom_id res chain seq x y z
N MET A 1 -47.85 56.35 -19.99
CA MET A 1 -49.28 56.40 -20.34
C MET A 1 -49.40 56.92 -21.76
N ALA A 2 -50.03 56.13 -22.65
CA ALA A 2 -50.63 56.48 -23.96
C ALA A 2 -50.51 55.24 -24.88
N TYR A 3 -51.27 54.17 -24.61
CA TYR A 3 -52.61 53.84 -25.13
C TYR A 3 -52.70 53.58 -26.64
N PHE A 4 -52.72 52.27 -26.94
CA PHE A 4 -53.62 51.51 -27.84
C PHE A 4 -54.10 52.09 -29.19
N HIS A 5 -53.72 51.38 -30.27
CA HIS A 5 -54.47 50.79 -31.42
C HIS A 5 -55.90 51.31 -31.76
N PRO A 6 -56.39 51.23 -33.04
CA PRO A 6 -56.21 50.08 -33.96
C PRO A 6 -56.15 50.35 -35.50
N LEU A 7 -55.93 49.23 -36.21
CA LEU A 7 -56.09 48.88 -37.65
C LEU A 7 -57.41 49.40 -38.30
N PRO A 8 -57.60 49.43 -39.67
CA PRO A 8 -57.29 48.33 -40.62
C PRO A 8 -56.96 48.71 -42.08
N GLY A 9 -56.72 47.71 -42.94
CA GLY A 9 -56.94 47.83 -44.40
C GLY A 9 -55.90 47.18 -45.30
N ARG A 10 -56.25 46.03 -45.88
CA ARG A 10 -55.46 45.21 -46.82
C ARG A 10 -55.28 45.87 -48.20
N VAL A 11 -54.10 45.70 -48.82
CA VAL A 11 -53.95 45.56 -50.29
C VAL A 11 -52.83 44.56 -50.59
N LEU A 12 -53.13 43.55 -51.41
CA LEU A 12 -52.19 42.58 -51.99
C LEU A 12 -51.30 43.26 -53.05
N THR A 13 -50.02 42.90 -53.12
CA THR A 13 -49.28 42.94 -54.39
C THR A 13 -48.14 41.92 -54.39
N LEU A 14 -48.13 41.07 -55.42
CA LEU A 14 -47.08 40.10 -55.73
C LEU A 14 -45.75 40.82 -55.99
N ALA A 15 -44.65 40.30 -55.43
CA ALA A 15 -43.30 40.57 -55.93
C ALA A 15 -42.46 39.29 -55.85
N ALA A 16 -42.08 38.80 -57.04
CA ALA A 16 -41.08 37.76 -57.22
C ALA A 16 -39.68 38.34 -56.90
N MET A 17 -38.85 37.58 -56.16
CA MET A 17 -37.46 37.96 -55.93
C MET A 17 -36.53 36.75 -56.07
N LEU A 18 -35.50 36.97 -56.88
CA LEU A 18 -34.54 36.01 -57.39
C LEU A 18 -33.68 35.36 -56.29
N LEU A 19 -33.42 34.06 -56.46
CA LEU A 19 -32.37 33.30 -55.78
C LEU A 19 -30.99 33.83 -56.23
N ALA A 20 -30.24 34.44 -55.31
CA ALA A 20 -28.82 34.73 -55.49
C ALA A 20 -28.00 33.63 -54.81
N LEU A 21 -27.31 32.81 -55.61
CA LEU A 21 -26.29 31.86 -55.16
C LEU A 21 -25.02 32.64 -54.77
N ALA A 22 -24.72 32.71 -53.47
CA ALA A 22 -23.43 33.15 -52.95
C ALA A 22 -22.50 31.92 -52.79
N PRO A 23 -21.28 31.91 -53.35
CA PRO A 23 -20.36 30.81 -53.15
C PRO A 23 -19.81 30.85 -51.71
N CYS A 24 -20.03 29.77 -50.97
CA CYS A 24 -19.35 29.50 -49.70
C CYS A 24 -17.84 29.37 -49.96
N GLY A 25 -17.10 30.45 -49.66
CA GLY A 25 -15.67 30.38 -49.46
C GLY A 25 -15.38 29.41 -48.32
N HIS A 26 -14.91 28.22 -48.67
CA HIS A 26 -14.35 27.28 -47.71
C HIS A 26 -13.10 27.95 -47.12
N ALA A 27 -13.24 28.50 -45.92
CA ALA A 27 -12.09 28.87 -45.10
C ALA A 27 -11.34 27.57 -44.80
N ALA A 28 -10.30 27.30 -45.60
CA ALA A 28 -9.37 26.22 -45.35
C ALA A 28 -8.84 26.38 -43.93
N SER A 29 -9.03 25.35 -43.11
CA SER A 29 -8.40 25.29 -41.80
C SER A 29 -6.88 25.45 -42.01
N PRO A 30 -6.18 26.29 -41.21
CA PRO A 30 -4.74 26.37 -41.31
C PRO A 30 -4.17 24.97 -41.09
N ALA A 31 -3.38 24.50 -42.07
CA ALA A 31 -2.67 23.24 -41.96
C ALA A 31 -1.84 23.24 -40.66
N PRO A 32 -1.71 22.10 -39.96
CA PRO A 32 -0.82 22.02 -38.81
C PRO A 32 0.56 22.50 -39.25
N THR A 33 1.13 23.46 -38.52
CA THR A 33 2.48 23.97 -38.74
C THR A 33 3.41 22.76 -38.77
N ALA A 34 3.96 22.45 -39.94
CA ALA A 34 4.83 21.29 -40.08
C ALA A 34 6.07 21.52 -39.21
N ASP A 35 6.41 20.54 -38.36
CA ASP A 35 7.63 20.59 -37.55
C ASP A 35 8.84 20.80 -38.48
N THR A 36 9.64 21.81 -38.18
CA THR A 36 10.79 22.22 -39.02
C THR A 36 12.09 22.26 -38.22
N LEU A 37 13.15 21.74 -38.84
CA LEU A 37 14.53 22.01 -38.42
C LEU A 37 14.95 23.37 -38.96
N ILE A 38 15.39 24.27 -38.07
CA ILE A 38 16.01 25.53 -38.48
C ILE A 38 17.52 25.31 -38.59
N TYR A 39 18.06 25.46 -39.79
CA TYR A 39 19.49 25.38 -40.07
C TYR A 39 20.01 26.75 -40.49
N GLU A 40 21.11 27.19 -39.87
CA GLU A 40 21.80 28.42 -40.23
C GLU A 40 22.92 28.12 -41.22
N THR A 41 22.84 28.70 -42.41
CA THR A 41 23.79 28.44 -43.50
C THR A 41 25.19 28.95 -43.18
N ARG A 42 26.18 28.14 -43.57
CA ARG A 42 27.60 28.43 -43.41
C ARG A 42 28.24 28.75 -44.75
N GLU A 43 29.48 29.22 -44.72
CA GLU A 43 30.25 29.45 -45.93
C GLU A 43 30.35 28.16 -46.77
N GLY A 44 30.06 28.27 -48.07
CA GLY A 44 30.06 27.15 -49.00
C GLY A 44 28.77 26.33 -49.05
N ASP A 45 27.78 26.58 -48.18
CA ASP A 45 26.51 25.86 -48.23
C ASP A 45 25.71 26.19 -49.50
N THR A 46 25.22 25.15 -50.16
CA THR A 46 24.22 25.25 -51.23
C THR A 46 23.00 24.44 -50.86
N LEU A 47 21.82 24.80 -51.38
CA LEU A 47 20.59 24.10 -51.03
C LEU A 47 20.62 22.66 -51.54
N ILE A 48 21.32 22.44 -52.66
CA ILE A 48 21.51 21.13 -53.28
C ILE A 48 22.40 20.25 -52.38
N ALA A 49 23.56 20.76 -51.95
CA ALA A 49 24.46 20.02 -51.06
C ALA A 49 23.82 19.75 -49.68
N LEU A 50 23.07 20.73 -49.15
CA LEU A 50 22.27 20.54 -47.94
C LEU A 50 21.16 19.50 -48.15
N GLY A 51 20.55 19.47 -49.34
CA GLY A 51 19.58 18.45 -49.74
C GLY A 51 20.17 17.04 -49.72
N GLU A 52 21.35 16.84 -50.31
CA GLU A 52 22.08 15.57 -50.30
C GLU A 52 22.45 15.11 -48.89
N ARG A 53 22.84 16.04 -48.02
CA ARG A 53 23.25 15.76 -46.65
C ARG A 53 22.08 15.48 -45.71
N LEU A 54 21.02 16.29 -45.78
CA LEU A 54 19.96 16.33 -44.76
C LEU A 54 18.68 15.61 -45.18
N LEU A 55 18.34 15.55 -46.48
CA LEU A 55 17.05 15.04 -46.93
C LEU A 55 17.10 13.54 -47.23
N ALA A 56 15.98 12.86 -46.99
CA ALA A 56 15.82 11.44 -47.32
C ALA A 56 15.88 11.21 -48.83
N ARG A 57 15.31 12.14 -49.61
CA ARG A 57 15.41 12.20 -51.07
C ARG A 57 16.12 13.50 -51.44
N PRO A 58 17.35 13.46 -51.99
CA PRO A 58 18.11 14.66 -52.31
C PRO A 58 17.33 15.68 -53.17
N GLN A 59 16.52 15.22 -54.13
CA GLN A 59 15.72 16.11 -54.98
C GLN A 59 14.63 16.93 -54.26
N ASP A 60 14.28 16.59 -53.01
CA ASP A 60 13.31 17.36 -52.22
C ASP A 60 13.83 18.74 -51.80
N TRP A 61 15.09 19.08 -52.13
CA TRP A 61 15.63 20.43 -51.94
C TRP A 61 14.76 21.50 -52.60
N ARG A 62 14.03 21.17 -53.69
CA ARG A 62 13.09 22.09 -54.35
C ARG A 62 11.92 22.50 -53.44
N ARG A 63 11.38 21.55 -52.68
CA ARG A 63 10.31 21.81 -51.69
C ARG A 63 10.83 22.69 -50.56
N VAL A 64 12.08 22.46 -50.14
CA VAL A 64 12.75 23.33 -49.17
C VAL A 64 12.98 24.73 -49.76
N ALA A 65 13.33 24.84 -51.04
CA ALA A 65 13.51 26.12 -51.72
C ALA A 65 12.21 26.93 -51.76
N GLU A 66 11.10 26.28 -52.13
CA GLU A 66 9.76 26.86 -52.15
C GLU A 66 9.34 27.35 -50.76
N LEU A 67 9.50 26.51 -49.73
CA LEU A 67 9.15 26.86 -48.35
C LEU A 67 9.93 28.09 -47.83
N ASN A 68 11.20 28.18 -48.21
CA ASN A 68 12.10 29.25 -47.75
C ASN A 68 12.21 30.43 -48.71
N ARG A 69 11.47 30.40 -49.84
CA ARG A 69 11.51 31.42 -50.90
C ARG A 69 12.94 31.67 -51.43
N ILE A 70 13.68 30.60 -51.68
CA ILE A 70 15.05 30.65 -52.20
C ILE A 70 15.05 30.59 -53.73
N GLU A 71 15.40 31.70 -54.37
CA GLU A 71 15.46 31.82 -55.85
C GLU A 71 16.77 31.29 -56.45
N ALA A 72 17.87 31.30 -55.69
CA ALA A 72 19.19 30.88 -56.13
C ALA A 72 19.70 29.66 -55.32
N PRO A 73 19.30 28.42 -55.66
CA PRO A 73 19.62 27.23 -54.87
C PRO A 73 21.12 26.91 -54.73
N ARG A 74 21.95 27.47 -55.61
CA ARG A 74 23.41 27.28 -55.63
C ARG A 74 24.19 28.36 -54.88
N ARG A 75 23.53 29.42 -54.41
CA ARG A 75 24.17 30.51 -53.66
C ARG A 75 23.22 30.97 -52.56
N ILE A 76 23.47 30.52 -51.34
CA ILE A 76 22.71 30.97 -50.17
C ILE A 76 23.61 31.89 -49.34
N PRO A 77 23.14 33.09 -48.95
CA PRO A 77 23.89 33.95 -48.03
C PRO A 77 24.22 33.23 -46.73
N VAL A 78 25.41 33.46 -46.17
CA VAL A 78 25.80 32.93 -44.85
C VAL A 78 24.89 33.55 -43.76
N GLY A 79 24.52 32.76 -42.75
CA GLY A 79 23.60 33.17 -41.69
C GLY A 79 22.11 33.09 -42.06
N THR A 80 21.77 32.62 -43.27
CA THR A 80 20.37 32.42 -43.67
C THR A 80 19.77 31.29 -42.85
N ARG A 81 18.62 31.54 -42.21
CA ARG A 81 17.89 30.54 -41.41
C ARG A 81 16.91 29.77 -42.29
N LEU A 82 17.34 28.62 -42.79
CA LEU A 82 16.53 27.73 -43.61
C LEU A 82 15.67 26.81 -42.74
N ARG A 83 14.41 26.65 -43.11
CA ARG A 83 13.45 25.72 -42.52
C ARG A 83 13.38 24.44 -43.33
N PHE A 84 13.74 23.32 -42.72
CA PHE A 84 13.63 21.99 -43.31
C PHE A 84 12.48 21.22 -42.67
N PRO A 85 11.43 20.85 -43.42
CA PRO A 85 10.37 19.99 -42.90
C PRO A 85 10.93 18.66 -42.43
N VAL A 86 10.58 18.26 -41.21
CA VAL A 86 11.15 17.09 -40.54
C VAL A 86 10.73 15.78 -41.19
N SER A 87 9.56 15.80 -41.84
CA SER A 87 9.06 14.71 -42.67
C SER A 87 9.94 14.41 -43.89
N LEU A 88 10.72 15.39 -44.37
CA LEU A 88 11.62 15.24 -45.52
C LEU A 88 13.05 14.86 -45.12
N LEU A 89 13.39 14.97 -43.83
CA LEU A 89 14.75 14.71 -43.36
C LEU A 89 15.07 13.21 -43.36
N LYS A 90 16.33 12.90 -43.66
CA LYS A 90 16.90 11.55 -43.57
C LYS A 90 16.92 11.10 -42.12
N HIS A 91 16.41 9.90 -41.87
CA HIS A 91 16.33 9.32 -40.53
C HIS A 91 16.51 7.82 -40.57
N VAL A 92 16.83 7.25 -39.42
CA VAL A 92 16.88 5.81 -39.19
C VAL A 92 15.93 5.47 -38.03
N PRO A 93 14.99 4.52 -38.21
CA PRO A 93 14.18 4.01 -37.11
C PRO A 93 15.07 3.47 -35.99
N ARG A 94 14.67 3.68 -34.74
CA ARG A 94 15.36 3.13 -33.58
C ARG A 94 14.38 2.47 -32.64
N ASP A 95 14.72 1.28 -32.21
CA ASP A 95 13.89 0.54 -31.27
C ASP A 95 14.10 1.10 -29.86
N GLY A 96 13.04 1.06 -29.05
CA GLY A 96 13.17 1.12 -27.60
C GLY A 96 13.67 -0.20 -27.04
N THR A 97 14.05 -0.21 -25.77
CA THR A 97 14.43 -1.41 -25.03
C THR A 97 13.65 -1.47 -23.74
N VAL A 98 13.03 -2.61 -23.46
CA VAL A 98 12.36 -2.86 -22.19
C VAL A 98 13.43 -3.06 -21.12
N LEU A 99 13.50 -2.14 -20.14
CA LEU A 99 14.41 -2.26 -19.01
C LEU A 99 13.87 -3.23 -17.95
N ALA A 100 12.58 -3.15 -17.69
CA ALA A 100 11.92 -3.94 -16.66
C ALA A 100 10.45 -4.18 -17.04
N ALA A 101 9.96 -5.34 -16.61
CA ALA A 101 8.56 -5.71 -16.69
C ALA A 101 8.19 -6.46 -15.40
N VAL A 102 7.12 -6.02 -14.74
CA VAL A 102 6.59 -6.61 -13.52
C VAL A 102 5.10 -6.85 -13.68
N GLY A 103 4.61 -7.97 -13.15
CA GLY A 103 3.21 -8.37 -13.28
C GLY A 103 2.83 -8.74 -14.72
N ASP A 104 1.53 -8.69 -15.00
CA ASP A 104 1.01 -9.10 -16.30
C ASP A 104 1.08 -7.96 -17.30
N ALA A 105 1.93 -8.13 -18.31
CA ALA A 105 2.07 -7.19 -19.41
C ALA A 105 2.37 -7.92 -20.73
N SER A 106 1.86 -7.34 -21.81
CA SER A 106 2.03 -7.86 -23.17
C SER A 106 2.60 -6.82 -24.11
N LEU A 107 3.39 -7.31 -25.05
CA LEU A 107 3.97 -6.57 -26.16
C LEU A 107 3.41 -7.15 -27.46
N GLN A 108 2.92 -6.28 -28.33
CA GLN A 108 2.50 -6.60 -29.69
C GLN A 108 3.33 -5.77 -30.67
N ALA A 109 4.21 -6.42 -31.42
CA ALA A 109 4.93 -5.78 -32.54
C ALA A 109 3.95 -5.46 -33.70
N PRO A 110 4.30 -4.57 -34.64
CA PRO A 110 3.38 -4.10 -35.70
C PRO A 110 2.64 -5.22 -36.46
N ASP A 111 3.38 -6.27 -36.83
CA ASP A 111 2.84 -7.43 -37.57
C ASP A 111 2.82 -8.71 -36.71
N GLY A 112 2.91 -8.56 -35.39
CA GLY A 112 3.03 -9.65 -34.44
C GLY A 112 1.75 -9.95 -33.67
N ALA A 113 1.62 -11.19 -33.20
CA ALA A 113 0.65 -11.52 -32.17
C ALA A 113 1.11 -10.95 -30.81
N PRO A 114 0.17 -10.59 -29.91
CA PRO A 114 0.52 -10.21 -28.53
C PRO A 114 1.28 -11.34 -27.83
N ARG A 115 2.37 -10.99 -27.16
CA ARG A 115 3.18 -11.92 -26.36
C ARG A 115 3.52 -11.31 -25.00
N SER A 116 3.87 -12.13 -24.02
CA SER A 116 4.39 -11.63 -22.74
C SER A 116 5.68 -10.83 -22.96
N ILE A 117 5.77 -9.70 -22.28
CA ILE A 117 6.92 -8.79 -22.34
C ILE A 117 7.99 -9.21 -21.33
N ARG A 118 9.26 -9.09 -21.71
CA ARG A 118 10.42 -9.46 -20.88
C ARG A 118 11.46 -8.33 -20.88
N PRO A 119 12.22 -8.16 -19.78
CA PRO A 119 13.40 -7.31 -19.79
C PRO A 119 14.35 -7.68 -20.94
N GLY A 120 14.89 -6.67 -21.64
CA GLY A 120 15.75 -6.83 -22.81
C GLY A 120 15.00 -6.89 -24.15
N ASP A 121 13.67 -6.99 -24.16
CA ASP A 121 12.90 -6.96 -25.40
C ASP A 121 13.11 -5.66 -26.18
N ALA A 122 13.30 -5.79 -27.50
CA ALA A 122 13.25 -4.66 -28.41
C ALA A 122 11.81 -4.20 -28.63
N LEU A 123 11.61 -2.89 -28.64
CA LEU A 123 10.33 -2.23 -28.89
C LEU A 123 10.43 -1.43 -30.20
N PRO A 124 10.21 -2.05 -31.37
CA PRO A 124 10.24 -1.33 -32.63
C PRO A 124 9.08 -0.34 -32.73
N PRO A 125 9.22 0.75 -33.52
CA PRO A 125 8.11 1.64 -33.84
C PRO A 125 6.89 0.87 -34.39
N GLY A 126 5.70 1.30 -34.01
CA GLY A 126 4.40 0.67 -34.23
C GLY A 126 4.00 -0.35 -33.16
N SER A 127 4.89 -0.72 -32.23
CA SER A 127 4.56 -1.69 -31.18
C SER A 127 3.61 -1.15 -30.12
N VAL A 128 2.73 -2.02 -29.61
CA VAL A 128 1.76 -1.74 -28.54
C VAL A 128 2.15 -2.49 -27.27
N VAL A 129 2.20 -1.78 -26.15
CA VAL A 129 2.41 -2.31 -24.81
C VAL A 129 1.09 -2.22 -24.04
N ARG A 130 0.67 -3.31 -23.40
CA ARG A 130 -0.50 -3.38 -22.54
C ARG A 130 -0.14 -3.93 -21.17
N THR A 131 -0.51 -3.22 -20.11
CA THR A 131 -0.35 -3.64 -18.72
C THR A 131 -1.72 -3.94 -18.09
N ALA A 132 -1.78 -4.98 -17.27
CA ALA A 132 -2.93 -5.26 -16.40
C ALA A 132 -2.87 -4.41 -15.12
N SER A 133 -3.76 -4.66 -14.16
CA SER A 133 -3.82 -3.93 -12.88
C SER A 133 -2.61 -4.14 -11.96
N ASN A 134 -1.88 -5.24 -12.13
CA ASN A 134 -0.60 -5.52 -11.46
C ASN A 134 0.63 -5.24 -12.36
N GLY A 135 0.41 -4.73 -13.58
CA GLY A 135 1.43 -4.62 -14.62
C GLY A 135 2.19 -3.30 -14.57
N TYR A 136 3.51 -3.36 -14.72
CA TYR A 136 4.38 -2.20 -14.82
C TYR A 136 5.52 -2.46 -15.81
N VAL A 137 5.74 -1.54 -16.74
CA VAL A 137 6.78 -1.69 -17.77
C VAL A 137 7.60 -0.42 -17.88
N THR A 138 8.93 -0.54 -17.80
CA THR A 138 9.86 0.55 -18.04
C THR A 138 10.54 0.36 -19.39
N VAL A 139 10.43 1.35 -20.27
CA VAL A 139 11.04 1.36 -21.60
C VAL A 139 12.05 2.49 -21.68
N LYS A 140 13.24 2.20 -22.21
CA LYS A 140 14.26 3.18 -22.55
C LYS A 140 14.31 3.37 -24.06
N LEU A 141 14.36 4.62 -24.51
CA LEU A 141 14.56 4.98 -25.92
C LEU A 141 16.05 5.20 -26.23
N ALA A 142 16.37 5.27 -27.53
CA ALA A 142 17.75 5.40 -28.00
C ALA A 142 18.43 6.74 -27.63
N ASP A 143 17.66 7.78 -27.31
CA ASP A 143 18.16 9.07 -26.79
C ASP A 143 18.35 9.07 -25.26
N GLY A 144 18.11 7.94 -24.60
CA GLY A 144 18.17 7.81 -23.15
C GLY A 144 16.89 8.20 -22.41
N SER A 145 15.87 8.71 -23.10
CA SER A 145 14.57 9.01 -22.50
C SER A 145 13.93 7.72 -21.97
N VAL A 146 13.27 7.80 -20.82
CA VAL A 146 12.64 6.65 -20.15
C VAL A 146 11.14 6.89 -20.05
N LEU A 147 10.36 5.89 -20.46
CA LEU A 147 8.91 5.85 -20.30
C LEU A 147 8.54 4.73 -19.33
N ARG A 148 7.87 5.09 -18.24
CA ARG A 148 7.29 4.19 -17.25
C ARG A 148 5.80 4.05 -17.54
N ILE A 149 5.38 2.87 -17.98
CA ILE A 149 4.01 2.52 -18.33
C ILE A 149 3.41 1.81 -17.11
N GLN A 150 2.42 2.44 -16.47
CA GLN A 150 1.85 2.00 -15.20
C GLN A 150 0.73 0.97 -15.40
N ALA A 151 0.07 0.56 -14.31
CA ALA A 151 -1.06 -0.35 -14.35
C ALA A 151 -2.18 0.14 -15.27
N ASP A 152 -2.96 -0.80 -15.80
CA ASP A 152 -4.17 -0.55 -16.61
C ASP A 152 -3.94 0.37 -17.83
N THR A 153 -2.79 0.24 -18.48
CA THR A 153 -2.34 1.14 -19.55
C THR A 153 -2.22 0.43 -20.89
N GLU A 154 -2.63 1.13 -21.95
CA GLU A 154 -2.35 0.75 -23.34
C GLU A 154 -1.63 1.91 -24.02
N ALA A 155 -0.36 1.68 -24.38
CA ALA A 155 0.50 2.66 -25.00
C ALA A 155 1.19 2.08 -26.23
N ARG A 156 1.30 2.88 -27.29
CA ARG A 156 1.91 2.52 -28.57
C ARG A 156 3.08 3.44 -28.83
N LEU A 157 4.24 2.86 -29.17
CA LEU A 157 5.35 3.64 -29.69
C LEU A 157 5.08 3.90 -31.17
N ASP A 158 4.42 5.00 -31.53
CA ASP A 158 4.02 5.28 -32.91
C ASP A 158 5.24 5.51 -33.81
N THR A 159 6.14 6.40 -33.40
CA THR A 159 7.41 6.64 -34.12
C THR A 159 8.58 6.79 -33.16
N SER A 160 9.76 6.33 -33.59
CA SER A 160 11.04 6.55 -32.91
C SER A 160 12.14 6.60 -33.96
N ARG A 161 12.74 7.78 -34.13
CA ARG A 161 13.61 8.10 -35.28
C ARG A 161 14.82 8.90 -34.83
N GLN A 162 15.99 8.48 -35.31
CA GLN A 162 17.23 9.22 -35.16
C GLN A 162 17.58 9.93 -36.46
N TYR A 163 17.69 11.27 -36.40
CA TYR A 163 18.06 12.13 -37.51
C TYR A 163 19.55 12.45 -37.42
N GLN A 164 20.41 11.48 -37.70
CA GLN A 164 21.86 11.56 -37.45
C GLN A 164 22.51 12.83 -38.02
N GLN A 165 22.19 13.18 -39.26
CA GLN A 165 22.77 14.34 -39.94
C GLN A 165 22.25 15.69 -39.40
N ALA A 166 21.07 15.67 -38.77
CA ALA A 166 20.48 16.83 -38.11
C ALA A 166 20.77 16.88 -36.60
N GLY A 167 21.36 15.83 -36.03
CA GLY A 167 21.81 15.80 -34.64
C GLY A 167 20.70 15.68 -33.59
N PHE A 168 19.52 15.18 -33.94
CA PHE A 168 18.41 15.05 -32.99
C PHE A 168 17.68 13.71 -33.08
N PHE A 169 16.94 13.40 -32.01
CA PHE A 169 16.04 12.26 -31.90
C PHE A 169 14.60 12.74 -31.77
N ALA A 170 13.65 12.02 -32.38
CA ALA A 170 12.24 12.32 -32.26
C ALA A 170 11.44 11.04 -32.03
N SER A 171 10.48 11.12 -31.11
CA SER A 171 9.59 10.01 -30.79
C SER A 171 8.18 10.48 -30.48
N VAL A 172 7.20 9.70 -30.94
CA VAL A 172 5.79 9.90 -30.64
C VAL A 172 5.27 8.65 -29.96
N TRP A 173 4.73 8.83 -28.76
CA TRP A 173 3.97 7.82 -28.05
C TRP A 173 2.49 8.15 -28.15
N GLU A 174 1.67 7.14 -28.39
CA GLU A 174 0.22 7.23 -28.27
C GLU A 174 -0.23 6.47 -27.03
N VAL A 175 -0.89 7.15 -26.09
CA VAL A 175 -1.46 6.55 -24.89
C VAL A 175 -2.97 6.51 -25.07
N VAL A 176 -3.48 5.32 -25.37
CA VAL A 176 -4.91 5.11 -25.66
C VAL A 176 -5.72 5.24 -24.37
N ARG A 177 -5.20 4.66 -23.28
CA ARG A 177 -5.76 4.75 -21.93
C ARG A 177 -4.69 4.48 -20.88
N GLY A 178 -4.94 4.91 -19.66
CA GLY A 178 -4.07 4.65 -18.52
C GLY A 178 -3.01 5.73 -18.35
N ARG A 179 -1.91 5.36 -17.68
CA ARG A 179 -0.96 6.33 -17.14
C ARG A 179 0.47 6.02 -17.56
N VAL A 180 1.16 7.06 -18.00
CA VAL A 180 2.59 7.02 -18.29
C VAL A 180 3.32 8.14 -17.57
N GLU A 181 4.55 7.87 -17.18
CA GLU A 181 5.49 8.85 -16.64
C GLU A 181 6.74 8.83 -17.50
N ALA A 182 7.13 10.01 -17.99
CA ALA A 182 8.20 10.15 -18.95
C ALA A 182 9.30 11.04 -18.37
N LEU A 183 10.54 10.53 -18.37
CA LEU A 183 11.75 11.27 -18.10
C LEU A 183 12.48 11.48 -19.43
N VAL A 184 12.39 12.68 -19.99
CA VAL A 184 12.92 13.00 -21.31
C VAL A 184 14.31 13.62 -21.19
N THR A 185 15.29 13.06 -21.90
CA THR A 185 16.65 13.61 -21.92
C THR A 185 16.64 15.06 -22.41
N HIS A 186 17.42 15.94 -21.77
CA HIS A 186 17.49 17.34 -22.15
C HIS A 186 18.04 17.51 -23.57
N MET A 187 17.25 18.12 -24.45
CA MET A 187 17.66 18.44 -25.82
C MET A 187 18.00 19.93 -25.97
N THR A 188 19.15 20.21 -26.58
CA THR A 188 19.61 21.56 -26.92
C THR A 188 18.98 22.07 -28.22
N GLY A 189 18.13 23.11 -28.13
CA GLY A 189 17.65 23.95 -29.24
C GLY A 189 16.57 23.32 -30.15
N GLY A 190 15.45 24.04 -30.37
CA GLY A 190 14.41 23.68 -31.34
C GLY A 190 13.01 23.37 -30.76
N GLU A 191 12.08 22.98 -31.65
CA GLU A 191 10.72 22.52 -31.34
C GLU A 191 10.71 21.19 -30.56
N PRO A 192 9.68 20.91 -29.73
CA PRO A 192 9.57 19.67 -28.95
C PRO A 192 9.47 18.42 -29.85
N ARG A 193 10.48 17.55 -29.76
CA ARG A 193 10.64 16.34 -30.58
C ARG A 193 10.14 15.07 -29.91
N PHE A 194 9.88 15.12 -28.61
CA PHE A 194 9.22 14.07 -27.86
C PHE A 194 7.75 14.46 -27.66
N GLN A 195 6.83 13.60 -28.11
CA GLN A 195 5.40 13.84 -27.99
C GLN A 195 4.69 12.65 -27.35
N VAL A 196 3.74 12.94 -26.47
CA VAL A 196 2.74 11.97 -26.01
C VAL A 196 1.39 12.42 -26.52
N ARG A 197 0.71 11.55 -27.27
CA ARG A 197 -0.62 11.78 -27.82
C ARG A 197 -1.61 10.95 -27.06
N THR A 198 -2.71 11.57 -26.69
CA THR A 198 -3.89 10.89 -26.15
C THR A 198 -5.07 11.22 -27.06
N PRO A 199 -6.23 10.56 -26.90
CA PRO A 199 -7.42 10.93 -27.68
C PRO A 199 -7.88 12.38 -27.47
N GLN A 200 -7.49 13.01 -26.37
CA GLN A 200 -7.94 14.37 -26.02
C GLN A 200 -6.87 15.45 -26.21
N ALA A 201 -5.58 15.10 -26.19
CA ALA A 201 -4.51 16.09 -26.20
C ALA A 201 -3.20 15.57 -26.81
N VAL A 202 -2.38 16.50 -27.28
CA VAL A 202 -0.98 16.28 -27.64
C VAL A 202 -0.11 17.02 -26.65
N LEU A 203 0.79 16.30 -25.98
CA LEU A 203 1.75 16.84 -25.04
C LEU A 203 3.12 16.90 -25.72
N GLY A 204 3.58 18.10 -26.03
CA GLY A 204 4.89 18.39 -26.63
C GLY A 204 5.91 18.79 -25.56
N VAL A 205 7.05 18.11 -25.55
CA VAL A 205 7.96 18.13 -24.41
C VAL A 205 9.38 18.52 -24.81
N ARG A 206 10.05 19.28 -23.93
CA ARG A 206 11.49 19.55 -24.03
C ARG A 206 12.17 19.40 -22.67
N GLY A 207 12.95 18.32 -22.49
CA GLY A 207 13.80 18.12 -21.31
C GLY A 207 13.02 18.19 -20.00
N THR A 208 11.97 17.39 -19.87
CA THR A 208 11.11 17.38 -18.69
C THR A 208 10.92 15.99 -18.13
N GLU A 209 10.61 15.96 -16.85
CA GLU A 209 9.89 14.87 -16.22
C GLU A 209 8.42 15.27 -16.11
N PHE A 210 7.53 14.44 -16.64
CA PHE A 210 6.10 14.73 -16.67
C PHE A 210 5.29 13.43 -16.65
N ARG A 211 4.01 13.57 -16.28
CA ARG A 211 3.06 12.45 -16.21
C ARG A 211 1.86 12.75 -17.09
N VAL A 212 1.33 11.69 -17.69
CA VAL A 212 0.13 11.73 -18.52
C VAL A 212 -0.81 10.64 -18.06
N ASP A 213 -2.06 11.02 -17.81
CA ASP A 213 -3.16 10.13 -17.47
C ASP A 213 -4.28 10.31 -18.49
N ALA A 214 -4.49 9.30 -19.33
CA ALA A 214 -5.55 9.24 -20.32
C ALA A 214 -6.73 8.46 -19.74
N ASP A 215 -7.67 9.18 -19.14
CA ASP A 215 -8.90 8.62 -18.58
C ASP A 215 -9.94 8.46 -19.70
N ALA A 216 -9.96 7.28 -20.30
CA ALA A 216 -10.91 6.91 -21.34
C ALA A 216 -12.37 6.93 -20.86
N THR A 217 -12.62 6.68 -19.55
CA THR A 217 -13.98 6.63 -19.00
C THR A 217 -14.59 8.02 -18.89
N ARG A 218 -13.79 9.02 -18.51
CA ARG A 218 -14.22 10.42 -18.41
C ARG A 218 -13.94 11.24 -19.66
N GLY A 219 -13.31 10.65 -20.68
CA GLY A 219 -12.88 11.34 -21.88
C GLY A 219 -11.95 12.52 -21.57
N GLN A 220 -11.01 12.32 -20.65
CA GLN A 220 -10.12 13.36 -20.12
C GLN A 220 -8.66 12.94 -20.20
N THR A 221 -7.79 13.90 -20.48
CA THR A 221 -6.35 13.76 -20.31
C THR A 221 -5.85 14.72 -19.26
N ARG A 222 -5.03 14.22 -18.34
CA ARG A 222 -4.30 15.05 -17.37
C ARG A 222 -2.83 15.07 -17.74
N GLY A 223 -2.25 16.27 -17.74
CA GLY A 223 -0.83 16.47 -17.93
C GLY A 223 -0.26 17.18 -16.71
N GLU A 224 0.76 16.58 -16.08
CA GLU A 224 1.43 17.10 -14.89
C GLU A 224 2.91 17.27 -15.20
N THR A 225 3.48 18.45 -14.94
CA THR A 225 4.90 18.70 -15.20
C THR A 225 5.67 18.77 -13.88
N LEU A 226 6.68 17.92 -13.72
CA LEU A 226 7.52 17.89 -12.51
C LEU A 226 8.77 18.73 -12.67
N THR A 227 9.39 18.70 -13.86
CA THR A 227 10.55 19.53 -14.20
C THR A 227 10.37 20.17 -15.58
N GLY A 228 11.00 21.32 -15.84
CA GLY A 228 10.90 22.03 -17.12
C GLY A 228 9.49 22.52 -17.47
N ALA A 229 9.06 22.36 -18.72
CA ALA A 229 7.75 22.78 -19.21
C ALA A 229 7.21 21.86 -20.33
N VAL A 230 5.90 21.61 -20.31
CA VAL A 230 5.18 20.80 -21.31
C VAL A 230 4.11 21.66 -21.96
N ALA A 231 4.11 21.71 -23.28
CA ALA A 231 3.03 22.30 -24.05
C ALA A 231 1.92 21.26 -24.23
N VAL A 232 0.72 21.55 -23.71
CA VAL A 232 -0.45 20.68 -23.87
C VAL A 232 -1.35 21.33 -24.89
N GLN A 233 -1.57 20.65 -26.01
CA GLN A 233 -2.45 21.09 -27.08
C GLN A 233 -3.72 20.25 -27.07
N GLY A 234 -4.88 20.90 -26.94
CA GLY A 234 -6.20 20.27 -27.07
C GLY A 234 -6.81 20.53 -28.44
N GLY A 235 -8.09 20.21 -28.59
CA GLY A 235 -8.81 20.43 -29.86
C GLY A 235 -8.96 21.90 -30.25
N ARG A 236 -8.89 22.84 -29.28
CA ARG A 236 -9.15 24.28 -29.49
C ARG A 236 -8.17 25.21 -28.76
N GLY A 237 -6.88 24.90 -28.78
CA GLY A 237 -5.85 25.77 -28.21
C GLY A 237 -4.75 25.00 -27.51
N GLU A 238 -3.86 25.75 -26.87
CA GLU A 238 -2.66 25.24 -26.21
C GLU A 238 -2.49 25.92 -24.85
N THR A 239 -2.07 25.13 -23.85
CA THR A 239 -1.68 25.61 -22.53
C THR A 239 -0.26 25.13 -22.23
N LEU A 240 0.62 26.07 -21.89
CA LEU A 240 1.96 25.75 -21.38
C LEU A 240 1.89 25.42 -19.89
N VAL A 241 2.27 24.20 -19.52
CA VAL A 241 2.32 23.72 -18.15
C VAL A 241 3.78 23.73 -17.68
N ARG A 242 4.07 24.46 -16.60
CA ARG A 242 5.41 24.54 -16.01
C ARG A 242 5.56 23.56 -14.85
N ALA A 243 6.80 23.28 -14.45
CA ALA A 243 7.13 22.48 -13.27
C ALA A 243 6.29 22.89 -12.04
N GLY A 244 5.70 21.89 -11.37
CA GLY A 244 4.82 22.09 -10.22
C GLY A 244 3.36 22.40 -10.57
N PHE A 245 2.99 22.38 -11.86
CA PHE A 245 1.63 22.61 -12.33
C PHE A 245 1.09 21.42 -13.13
N GLY A 246 -0.24 21.34 -13.21
CA GLY A 246 -0.96 20.40 -14.05
C GLY A 246 -2.12 21.07 -14.79
N THR A 247 -2.61 20.40 -15.82
CA THR A 247 -3.81 20.77 -16.56
C THR A 247 -4.66 19.54 -16.89
N VAL A 248 -5.94 19.77 -17.12
CA VAL A 248 -6.90 18.76 -17.57
C VAL A 248 -7.49 19.20 -18.91
N THR A 249 -7.53 18.28 -19.86
CA THR A 249 -8.07 18.51 -21.21
C THR A 249 -9.19 17.52 -21.49
N GLN A 250 -10.33 18.02 -21.95
CA GLN A 250 -11.46 17.22 -22.41
C GLN A 250 -11.45 17.10 -23.94
N ALA A 251 -12.05 16.04 -24.47
CA ALA A 251 -12.13 15.81 -25.91
C ALA A 251 -12.70 17.02 -26.67
N GLY A 252 -11.97 17.48 -27.70
CA GLY A 252 -12.39 18.60 -28.56
C GLY A 252 -12.33 20.00 -27.94
N MET A 253 -11.94 20.12 -26.67
CA MET A 253 -11.87 21.39 -25.94
C MET A 253 -10.44 21.93 -25.88
N ALA A 254 -10.30 23.20 -25.51
CA ALA A 254 -9.02 23.76 -25.10
C ALA A 254 -8.61 23.14 -23.74
N PRO A 255 -7.31 22.93 -23.48
CA PRO A 255 -6.84 22.56 -22.15
C PRO A 255 -7.24 23.61 -21.12
N ALA A 256 -7.55 23.19 -19.89
CA ALA A 256 -7.81 24.13 -18.81
C ALA A 256 -6.57 24.99 -18.49
N ALA A 257 -6.77 26.10 -17.80
CA ALA A 257 -5.66 26.88 -17.26
C ALA A 257 -4.81 26.02 -16.31
N ALA A 258 -3.48 26.12 -16.43
CA ALA A 258 -2.57 25.39 -15.58
C ALA A 258 -2.78 25.78 -14.10
N ARG A 259 -2.82 24.78 -13.22
CA ARG A 259 -3.01 24.96 -11.77
C ARG A 259 -1.90 24.27 -10.99
N PRO A 260 -1.56 24.77 -9.78
CA PRO A 260 -0.56 24.11 -8.95
C PRO A 260 -0.99 22.68 -8.61
N LEU A 261 -0.01 21.77 -8.60
CA LEU A 261 -0.21 20.41 -8.11
C LEU A 261 -0.50 20.42 -6.60
N PRO A 262 -1.23 19.43 -6.06
CA PRO A 262 -1.47 19.34 -4.63
C PRO A 262 -0.15 19.11 -3.87
N LEU A 263 -0.18 19.40 -2.56
CA LEU A 263 0.96 19.17 -1.68
C LEU A 263 1.29 17.67 -1.59
N ALA A 264 2.58 17.35 -1.50
CA ALA A 264 3.02 15.98 -1.29
C ALA A 264 2.70 15.51 0.14
N PRO A 265 2.36 14.23 0.36
CA PRO A 265 2.21 13.67 1.70
C PRO A 265 3.50 13.81 2.50
N ASP A 266 3.37 14.10 3.80
CA ASP A 266 4.52 14.01 4.72
C ASP A 266 4.82 12.53 5.01
N MET A 267 6.08 12.15 4.85
CA MET A 267 6.57 10.78 5.07
C MET A 267 7.30 10.64 6.41
N ALA A 268 7.45 11.74 7.15
CA ALA A 268 8.07 11.72 8.46
C ALA A 268 7.30 10.78 9.40
N GLY A 269 8.04 9.96 10.16
CA GLY A 269 7.46 9.03 11.12
C GLY A 269 6.94 7.71 10.53
N LEU A 270 7.02 7.49 9.21
CA LEU A 270 6.75 6.16 8.65
C LEU A 270 7.83 5.16 9.11
N PRO A 271 7.44 3.91 9.44
CA PRO A 271 8.39 2.91 9.90
C PRO A 271 9.35 2.50 8.77
N ALA A 272 10.64 2.48 9.09
CA ALA A 272 11.69 2.01 8.17
C ALA A 272 11.77 0.47 8.10
N LEU A 273 11.17 -0.24 9.06
CA LEU A 273 11.10 -1.71 9.08
C LEU A 273 9.63 -2.15 9.09
N GLN A 274 9.29 -3.05 8.18
CA GLN A 274 7.98 -3.68 8.05
C GLN A 274 8.14 -5.18 8.31
N GLU A 275 7.40 -5.69 9.28
CA GLU A 275 7.52 -7.08 9.79
C GLU A 275 6.23 -7.90 9.56
N ARG A 276 5.38 -7.43 8.66
CA ARG A 276 4.07 -8.03 8.34
C ARG A 276 3.94 -8.18 6.83
N ILE A 277 3.42 -9.33 6.37
CA ILE A 277 3.27 -9.66 4.94
C ILE A 277 2.42 -8.60 4.22
N LEU A 278 1.31 -8.21 4.84
CA LEU A 278 0.52 -7.08 4.39
C LEU A 278 1.16 -5.80 4.91
N VAL A 279 1.95 -5.16 4.05
CA VAL A 279 2.61 -3.89 4.35
C VAL A 279 1.57 -2.78 4.38
N ARG A 280 1.58 -1.99 5.46
CA ARG A 280 0.65 -0.87 5.65
C ARG A 280 1.42 0.40 5.95
N PHE A 281 1.09 1.47 5.23
CA PHE A 281 1.56 2.82 5.53
C PHE A 281 0.35 3.71 5.82
N GLN A 282 0.33 4.27 7.03
CA GLN A 282 -0.66 5.28 7.42
C GLN A 282 -0.04 6.66 7.16
N LEU A 283 -0.56 7.37 6.17
CA LEU A 283 -0.10 8.71 5.82
C LEU A 283 -0.86 9.76 6.64
N PRO A 284 -0.25 10.94 6.90
CA PRO A 284 -0.98 12.13 7.32
C PRO A 284 -1.97 12.57 6.22
N SER A 285 -3.12 13.13 6.61
CA SER A 285 -4.08 13.65 5.65
C SER A 285 -3.55 14.93 4.98
N VAL A 286 -3.59 14.97 3.66
CA VAL A 286 -3.24 16.14 2.85
C VAL A 286 -4.51 16.94 2.55
N PRO A 287 -4.52 18.28 2.79
CA PRO A 287 -5.66 19.12 2.44
C PRO A 287 -6.05 18.99 0.95
N GLN A 288 -7.35 18.92 0.67
CA GLN A 288 -7.92 18.81 -0.68
C GLN A 288 -7.61 17.50 -1.44
N ALA A 289 -6.86 16.58 -0.83
CA ALA A 289 -6.65 15.26 -1.39
C ALA A 289 -7.91 14.40 -1.22
N VAL A 290 -8.37 13.78 -2.31
CA VAL A 290 -9.50 12.84 -2.33
C VAL A 290 -9.05 11.39 -2.45
N ALA A 291 -7.79 11.17 -2.84
CA ALA A 291 -7.17 9.85 -2.92
C ALA A 291 -5.64 9.96 -2.78
N TYR A 292 -5.00 8.80 -2.66
CA TYR A 292 -3.54 8.64 -2.56
C TYR A 292 -3.11 7.52 -3.50
N ARG A 293 -2.03 7.73 -4.25
CA ARG A 293 -1.32 6.68 -4.99
C ARG A 293 -0.07 6.28 -4.22
N GLY A 294 0.16 4.98 -4.11
CA GLY A 294 1.37 4.40 -3.56
C GLY A 294 2.03 3.47 -4.56
N GLN A 295 3.35 3.56 -4.69
CA GLN A 295 4.16 2.65 -5.50
C GLN A 295 5.36 2.16 -4.68
N VAL A 296 5.63 0.86 -4.71
CA VAL A 296 6.79 0.24 -4.06
C VAL A 296 7.74 -0.25 -5.13
N ALA A 297 8.97 0.25 -5.14
CA ALA A 297 10.02 -0.10 -6.10
C ALA A 297 11.27 -0.69 -5.43
N GLU A 298 12.02 -1.49 -6.19
CA GLU A 298 13.31 -2.04 -5.77
C GLU A 298 14.48 -1.04 -5.95
N ASP A 299 14.26 0.03 -6.72
CA ASP A 299 15.27 1.03 -7.05
C ASP A 299 14.74 2.46 -6.93
N GLU A 300 15.64 3.42 -6.70
CA GLU A 300 15.28 4.84 -6.52
C GLU A 300 14.81 5.51 -7.81
N GLN A 301 15.11 4.92 -8.97
CA GLN A 301 14.65 5.39 -10.26
C GLN A 301 13.31 4.76 -10.65
N PHE A 302 12.63 4.04 -9.76
CA PHE A 302 11.34 3.39 -10.01
C PHE A 302 11.33 2.63 -11.35
N GLN A 303 12.44 1.98 -11.72
CA GLN A 303 12.51 1.15 -12.92
C GLN A 303 11.75 -0.15 -12.70
N ILE A 304 11.81 -0.71 -11.49
CA ILE A 304 11.20 -1.97 -11.09
C ILE A 304 10.18 -1.70 -9.96
N VAL A 305 8.93 -1.42 -10.33
CA VAL A 305 7.82 -1.27 -9.37
C VAL A 305 7.16 -2.63 -9.13
N ARG A 306 7.16 -3.09 -7.88
CA ARG A 306 6.59 -4.37 -7.43
C ARG A 306 5.13 -4.29 -7.03
N GLY A 307 4.67 -3.10 -6.66
CA GLY A 307 3.27 -2.89 -6.29
C GLY A 307 2.86 -1.45 -6.51
N GLU A 308 1.63 -1.28 -6.99
CA GLU A 308 0.98 0.00 -7.18
C GLU A 308 -0.45 -0.07 -6.64
N VAL A 309 -0.84 0.91 -5.84
CA VAL A 309 -2.19 0.97 -5.26
C VAL A 309 -2.72 2.40 -5.27
N THR A 310 -4.04 2.53 -5.38
CA THR A 310 -4.76 3.79 -5.17
C THR A 310 -5.75 3.60 -4.02
N SER A 311 -5.80 4.54 -3.09
CA SER A 311 -6.67 4.51 -1.92
C SER A 311 -7.43 5.82 -1.77
N SER A 312 -8.72 5.77 -1.42
CA SER A 312 -9.53 6.95 -1.08
C SER A 312 -9.33 7.44 0.35
N THR A 313 -8.58 6.67 1.16
CA THR A 313 -8.19 7.04 2.53
C THR A 313 -6.67 7.24 2.58
N PRO A 314 -6.12 7.95 3.58
CA PRO A 314 -4.67 8.14 3.72
C PRO A 314 -3.97 6.87 4.23
N GLN A 315 -4.32 5.70 3.69
CA GLN A 315 -3.73 4.41 4.02
C GLN A 315 -3.40 3.66 2.74
N LEU A 316 -2.14 3.28 2.58
CA LEU A 316 -1.63 2.46 1.49
C LEU A 316 -1.40 1.03 1.99
N ARG A 317 -1.81 0.03 1.21
CA ARG A 317 -1.73 -1.40 1.58
C ARG A 317 -1.15 -2.19 0.44
N PHE A 318 -0.02 -2.85 0.66
CA PHE A 318 0.65 -3.69 -0.33
C PHE A 318 0.69 -5.13 0.16
N ALA A 319 0.31 -6.07 -0.70
CA ALA A 319 0.40 -7.51 -0.45
C ALA A 319 1.46 -8.13 -1.36
N ASP A 320 1.83 -9.38 -1.07
CA ASP A 320 2.66 -10.22 -1.93
C ASP A 320 4.05 -9.67 -2.28
N LEU A 321 4.56 -8.74 -1.48
CA LEU A 321 5.94 -8.28 -1.57
C LEU A 321 6.89 -9.34 -0.97
N PRO A 322 7.97 -9.72 -1.69
CA PRO A 322 9.08 -10.47 -1.12
C PRO A 322 9.78 -9.69 0.01
N ASP A 323 10.51 -10.40 0.88
CA ASP A 323 11.39 -9.72 1.83
C ASP A 323 12.53 -9.03 1.07
N GLY A 324 12.85 -7.78 1.46
CA GLY A 324 13.82 -6.97 0.73
C GLY A 324 13.83 -5.50 1.16
N ASP A 325 14.75 -4.74 0.59
CA ASP A 325 14.82 -3.29 0.74
C ASP A 325 14.08 -2.61 -0.42
N TYR A 326 13.27 -1.61 -0.09
CA TYR A 326 12.36 -0.97 -1.04
C TYR A 326 12.31 0.54 -0.86
N VAL A 327 11.85 1.20 -1.93
CA VAL A 327 11.52 2.62 -1.95
C VAL A 327 10.01 2.76 -2.18
N LEU A 328 9.32 3.33 -1.21
CA LEU A 328 7.93 3.77 -1.34
C LEU A 328 7.91 5.17 -1.96
N ARG A 329 7.08 5.35 -2.98
CA ARG A 329 6.62 6.64 -3.48
C ARG A 329 5.14 6.81 -3.19
N ALA A 330 4.78 7.88 -2.50
CA ALA A 330 3.41 8.27 -2.24
C ALA A 330 3.10 9.61 -2.92
N ARG A 331 1.85 9.73 -3.42
CA ARG A 331 1.32 10.96 -4.00
C ARG A 331 -0.09 11.19 -3.52
N ALA A 332 -0.43 12.43 -3.18
CA ALA A 332 -1.80 12.85 -2.95
C ALA A 332 -2.47 13.18 -4.30
N ILE A 333 -3.77 12.92 -4.41
CA ILE A 333 -4.56 13.15 -5.62
C ILE A 333 -5.70 14.10 -5.28
N ASP A 334 -5.82 15.21 -6.02
CA ASP A 334 -6.89 16.19 -5.82
C ASP A 334 -8.22 15.77 -6.49
N ALA A 335 -9.28 16.56 -6.30
CA ALA A 335 -10.59 16.30 -6.88
C ALA A 335 -10.63 16.32 -8.43
N GLN A 336 -9.62 16.91 -9.08
CA GLN A 336 -9.47 16.94 -10.53
C GLN A 336 -8.64 15.74 -11.03
N GLY A 337 -8.08 14.93 -10.13
CA GLY A 337 -7.23 13.78 -10.43
C GLY A 337 -5.77 14.13 -10.64
N LEU A 338 -5.34 15.36 -10.33
CA LEU A 338 -3.94 15.76 -10.40
C LEU A 338 -3.17 15.24 -9.19
N GLU A 339 -1.98 14.70 -9.43
CA GLU A 339 -1.12 14.14 -8.40
C GLU A 339 -0.06 15.13 -7.91
N SER A 340 0.26 15.05 -6.63
CA SER A 340 1.35 15.81 -6.02
C SER A 340 2.72 15.41 -6.60
N PRO A 341 3.78 16.19 -6.32
CA PRO A 341 5.14 15.69 -6.43
C PRO A 341 5.36 14.41 -5.61
N ASP A 342 6.44 13.68 -5.93
CA ASP A 342 6.78 12.41 -5.29
C ASP A 342 7.21 12.62 -3.83
N ALA A 343 6.52 11.96 -2.90
CA ALA A 343 6.98 11.81 -1.53
C ALA A 343 7.64 10.43 -1.36
N ILE A 344 8.91 10.40 -0.95
CA ILE A 344 9.73 9.18 -0.94
C ILE A 344 9.99 8.71 0.49
N HIS A 345 9.88 7.41 0.72
CA HIS A 345 10.25 6.75 1.99
C HIS A 345 10.99 5.44 1.72
N ARG A 346 12.14 5.23 2.36
CA ARG A 346 12.89 3.98 2.25
C ARG A 346 12.49 3.04 3.39
N PHE A 347 12.24 1.79 3.08
CA PHE A 347 11.89 0.79 4.10
C PHE A 347 12.41 -0.60 3.74
N ARG A 348 12.55 -1.44 4.75
CA ARG A 348 12.85 -2.86 4.61
C ARG A 348 11.65 -3.70 4.99
N LEU A 349 11.28 -4.66 4.15
CA LEU A 349 10.33 -5.71 4.49
C LEU A 349 11.09 -6.94 4.98
N LYS A 350 10.85 -7.32 6.23
CA LYS A 350 11.34 -8.56 6.83
C LYS A 350 10.20 -9.29 7.55
N ALA A 351 9.29 -9.85 6.76
CA ALA A 351 8.10 -10.52 7.30
C ALA A 351 8.25 -12.04 7.44
N ARG A 352 9.32 -12.62 6.87
CA ARG A 352 9.50 -14.07 6.77
C ARG A 352 10.81 -14.52 7.43
N PRO A 353 10.94 -15.79 7.86
CA PRO A 353 9.84 -16.74 8.06
C PRO A 353 8.81 -16.17 9.04
N GLU A 354 7.53 -16.47 8.82
CA GLU A 354 6.46 -15.90 9.61
C GLU A 354 6.59 -16.25 11.10
N ALA A 355 6.11 -15.36 11.97
CA ALA A 355 6.02 -15.65 13.39
C ALA A 355 5.04 -16.83 13.62
N PRO A 356 5.35 -17.77 14.52
CA PRO A 356 4.42 -18.82 14.89
C PRO A 356 3.13 -18.25 15.50
N ILE A 357 2.04 -19.00 15.37
CA ILE A 357 0.79 -18.65 16.06
C ILE A 357 0.95 -19.04 17.53
N ALA A 358 0.89 -18.04 18.41
CA ALA A 358 0.86 -18.24 19.87
C ALA A 358 -0.44 -18.94 20.28
N ALA A 359 -0.34 -20.04 21.03
CA ALA A 359 -1.48 -20.88 21.40
C ALA A 359 -1.77 -20.84 22.91
N THR A 360 -0.76 -20.92 23.77
CA THR A 360 -0.91 -20.89 25.23
C THR A 360 0.20 -20.05 25.85
N PRO A 361 -0.07 -19.18 26.84
CA PRO A 361 -1.39 -18.78 27.39
C PRO A 361 -2.35 -18.24 26.32
N ALA A 362 -3.62 -17.98 26.65
CA ALA A 362 -4.49 -17.18 25.78
C ALA A 362 -4.33 -15.68 26.08
N PRO A 363 -4.59 -14.76 25.13
CA PRO A 363 -4.51 -13.32 25.39
C PRO A 363 -5.41 -12.90 26.56
N GLY A 364 -4.82 -12.25 27.57
CA GLY A 364 -5.52 -11.78 28.78
C GLY A 364 -5.83 -12.85 29.83
N SER A 365 -5.42 -14.11 29.61
CA SER A 365 -5.72 -15.20 30.54
C SER A 365 -5.00 -15.06 31.88
N LYS A 366 -5.65 -15.58 32.94
CA LYS A 366 -5.11 -15.68 34.29
C LYS A 366 -4.74 -17.12 34.61
N TRP A 367 -3.60 -17.28 35.29
CA TRP A 367 -3.04 -18.58 35.64
C TRP A 367 -2.66 -18.62 37.12
N ARG A 368 -2.96 -19.73 37.80
CA ARG A 368 -2.62 -19.97 39.21
C ARG A 368 -1.68 -21.18 39.33
N THR A 369 -0.55 -21.10 38.64
CA THR A 369 0.50 -22.13 38.60
C THR A 369 1.86 -21.50 38.85
N ALA A 370 2.80 -22.27 39.39
CA ALA A 370 4.18 -21.84 39.56
C ALA A 370 4.97 -21.85 38.24
N SER A 371 4.55 -22.68 37.27
CA SER A 371 5.15 -22.80 35.94
C SER A 371 4.07 -22.70 34.87
N VAL A 372 4.25 -21.77 33.94
CA VAL A 372 3.30 -21.48 32.86
C VAL A 372 3.80 -22.15 31.57
N PRO A 373 3.00 -23.01 30.93
CA PRO A 373 3.35 -23.57 29.63
C PRO A 373 3.15 -22.51 28.55
N LEU A 374 4.25 -22.12 27.90
CA LEU A 374 4.19 -21.37 26.65
C LEU A 374 4.13 -22.38 25.51
N ALA A 375 3.16 -22.25 24.60
CA ALA A 375 3.03 -23.14 23.45
C ALA A 375 2.63 -22.37 22.18
N TRP A 376 3.16 -22.80 21.04
CA TRP A 376 2.92 -22.19 19.74
C TRP A 376 2.79 -23.23 18.63
N ALA A 377 2.23 -22.83 17.49
CA ALA A 377 2.12 -23.71 16.33
C ALA A 377 3.49 -23.97 15.67
N ALA A 378 3.73 -25.20 15.21
CA ALA A 378 4.93 -25.50 14.41
C ALA A 378 4.92 -24.71 13.10
N HIS A 379 6.07 -24.14 12.73
CA HIS A 379 6.24 -23.45 11.45
C HIS A 379 7.03 -24.34 10.46
N PRO A 380 6.56 -24.56 9.21
CA PRO A 380 7.18 -25.50 8.28
C PRO A 380 8.64 -25.19 7.92
N LYS A 381 9.04 -23.92 7.98
CA LYS A 381 10.41 -23.46 7.72
C LYS A 381 11.23 -23.24 9.01
N ALA A 382 10.71 -23.61 10.18
CA ALA A 382 11.45 -23.44 11.42
C ALA A 382 12.62 -24.43 11.51
N TRP A 383 13.81 -23.88 11.72
CA TRP A 383 14.94 -24.62 12.25
C TRP A 383 14.97 -24.54 13.78
N ARG A 384 14.72 -23.34 14.32
CA ARG A 384 14.65 -23.04 15.75
C ARG A 384 13.59 -21.98 16.03
N TYR A 385 13.14 -21.88 17.27
CA TYR A 385 12.29 -20.83 17.77
C TYR A 385 13.02 -19.96 18.77
N ARG A 386 12.58 -18.72 18.83
CA ARG A 386 12.99 -17.76 19.84
C ARG A 386 11.77 -17.37 20.65
N VAL A 387 11.91 -17.31 21.96
CA VAL A 387 10.83 -16.98 22.90
C VAL A 387 11.34 -15.96 23.89
N GLN A 388 10.57 -14.89 24.08
CA GLN A 388 10.81 -13.91 25.11
C GLN A 388 9.61 -13.75 26.03
N VAL A 389 9.87 -13.53 27.32
CA VAL A 389 8.89 -13.14 28.34
C VAL A 389 9.38 -11.88 29.03
N ALA A 390 8.52 -10.89 29.21
CA ALA A 390 8.85 -9.63 29.84
C ALA A 390 7.65 -9.08 30.65
N ASN A 391 7.92 -8.16 31.58
CA ASN A 391 6.86 -7.43 32.29
C ASN A 391 6.27 -6.29 31.45
N ALA A 392 7.04 -5.78 30.48
CA ALA A 392 6.64 -4.70 29.57
C ALA A 392 6.55 -5.20 28.12
N ALA A 393 5.62 -4.63 27.36
CA ALA A 393 5.34 -5.04 25.97
C ALA A 393 6.43 -4.64 24.96
N ASP A 394 7.41 -3.83 25.37
CA ASP A 394 8.54 -3.39 24.53
C ASP A 394 9.70 -4.38 24.51
N PHE A 395 9.73 -5.33 25.46
CA PHE A 395 10.78 -6.33 25.63
C PHE A 395 12.21 -5.75 25.69
N GLN A 396 12.37 -4.52 26.20
CA GLN A 396 13.70 -3.91 26.37
C GLN A 396 14.54 -4.62 27.45
N SER A 397 13.88 -5.25 28.41
CA SER A 397 14.52 -6.04 29.49
C SER A 397 13.73 -7.33 29.73
N PRO A 398 13.88 -8.34 28.86
CA PRO A 398 13.15 -9.59 29.00
C PRO A 398 13.62 -10.36 30.25
N LEU A 399 12.66 -10.96 30.97
CA LEU A 399 12.92 -11.89 32.06
C LEU A 399 13.43 -13.24 31.55
N LEU A 400 12.94 -13.62 30.37
CA LEU A 400 13.36 -14.81 29.65
C LEU A 400 13.66 -14.42 28.21
N ASP A 401 14.81 -14.87 27.71
CA ASP A 401 15.17 -14.86 26.29
C ASP A 401 15.81 -16.21 25.95
N ARG A 402 15.20 -16.93 25.03
CA ARG A 402 15.65 -18.25 24.54
C ARG A 402 15.64 -18.21 23.03
N ASP A 403 16.68 -18.70 22.37
CA ASP A 403 16.82 -18.57 20.92
C ASP A 403 17.25 -19.84 20.16
N ASP A 404 17.24 -20.99 20.83
CA ASP A 404 17.69 -22.28 20.31
C ASP A 404 16.66 -23.41 20.45
N LEU A 405 15.39 -23.08 20.69
CA LEU A 405 14.33 -24.05 20.95
C LEU A 405 13.95 -24.80 19.68
N THR A 406 13.93 -26.14 19.73
CA THR A 406 13.43 -26.99 18.63
C THR A 406 12.01 -27.49 18.86
N GLU A 407 11.57 -27.54 20.12
CA GLU A 407 10.22 -27.88 20.50
C GLU A 407 9.26 -26.71 20.28
N THR A 408 7.96 -26.99 20.37
CA THR A 408 6.88 -25.99 20.21
C THR A 408 6.24 -25.60 21.55
N SER A 409 6.88 -25.96 22.66
CA SER A 409 6.45 -25.61 24.00
C SER A 409 7.64 -25.35 24.92
N LEU A 410 7.43 -24.53 25.94
CA LEU A 410 8.39 -24.26 26.99
C LEU A 410 7.66 -23.94 28.29
N ASP A 411 7.93 -24.71 29.35
CA ASP A 411 7.47 -24.41 30.70
C ASP A 411 8.36 -23.33 31.33
N VAL A 412 7.75 -22.23 31.76
CA VAL A 412 8.47 -21.09 32.35
C VAL A 412 8.01 -20.86 33.78
N PRO A 413 8.91 -21.00 34.78
CA PRO A 413 8.59 -20.64 36.15
C PRO A 413 8.48 -19.12 36.27
N LEU A 414 7.33 -18.63 36.71
CA LEU A 414 7.04 -17.20 36.81
C LEU A 414 6.41 -16.90 38.17
N PRO A 415 6.93 -15.91 38.93
CA PRO A 415 6.25 -15.46 40.13
C PRO A 415 4.90 -14.80 39.79
N PRO A 416 4.01 -14.56 40.76
CA PRO A 416 2.81 -13.77 40.52
C PRO A 416 3.13 -12.40 39.93
N GLY A 417 2.44 -12.03 38.84
CA GLY A 417 2.73 -10.84 38.07
C GLY A 417 1.92 -10.76 36.77
N ASP A 418 2.10 -9.66 36.04
CA ASP A 418 1.56 -9.48 34.70
C ASP A 418 2.70 -9.55 33.68
N TYR A 419 2.51 -10.34 32.62
CA TYR A 419 3.55 -10.68 31.67
C TYR A 419 3.09 -10.48 30.23
N HIS A 420 4.07 -10.25 29.37
CA HIS A 420 3.96 -10.27 27.93
C HIS A 420 4.92 -11.32 27.41
N TRP A 421 4.49 -12.12 26.44
CA TRP A 421 5.38 -13.04 25.74
C TRP A 421 5.25 -12.91 24.23
N ARG A 422 6.31 -13.28 23.52
CA ARG A 422 6.35 -13.31 22.06
C ARG A 422 7.23 -14.44 21.58
N VAL A 423 6.93 -14.94 20.38
CA VAL A 423 7.67 -16.04 19.74
C VAL A 423 8.04 -15.65 18.30
N ALA A 424 9.20 -16.09 17.84
CA ALA A 424 9.68 -15.87 16.48
C ALA A 424 10.28 -17.14 15.89
N THR A 425 10.17 -17.29 14.58
CA THR A 425 10.80 -18.38 13.82
C THR A 425 12.23 -17.98 13.44
N THR A 426 13.15 -18.94 13.49
CA THR A 426 14.46 -18.86 12.85
C THR A 426 14.56 -19.99 11.83
N ALA A 427 14.78 -19.65 10.56
CA ALA A 427 15.03 -20.61 9.49
C ALA A 427 16.51 -21.04 9.46
N ALA A 428 16.82 -22.02 8.62
CA ALA A 428 18.20 -22.46 8.41
C ALA A 428 19.09 -21.30 7.92
N GLY A 429 20.38 -21.31 8.29
CA GLY A 429 21.33 -20.27 7.85
C GLY A 429 21.19 -18.93 8.58
N SER A 430 20.69 -18.92 9.82
CA SER A 430 20.52 -17.74 10.69
C SER A 430 19.46 -16.71 10.26
N ASP A 431 18.61 -17.07 9.29
CA ASP A 431 17.52 -16.20 8.85
C ASP A 431 16.42 -16.07 9.91
N ARG A 432 16.36 -14.92 10.56
CA ARG A 432 15.49 -14.64 11.70
C ARG A 432 14.22 -13.92 11.22
N GLY A 433 13.08 -14.56 11.44
CA GLY A 433 11.76 -13.96 11.20
C GLY A 433 11.40 -12.89 12.24
N PRO A 434 10.35 -12.11 11.99
CA PRO A 434 9.86 -11.15 12.96
C PRO A 434 9.26 -11.83 14.19
N TRP A 435 9.09 -11.06 15.26
CA TRP A 435 8.33 -11.50 16.43
C TRP A 435 6.82 -11.51 16.16
N SER A 436 6.12 -12.43 16.82
CA SER A 436 4.66 -12.38 16.97
C SER A 436 4.25 -11.07 17.65
N ASP A 437 2.98 -10.70 17.52
CA ASP A 437 2.43 -9.65 18.39
C ASP A 437 2.61 -10.06 19.87
N PRO A 438 2.97 -9.13 20.77
CA PRO A 438 3.05 -9.39 22.19
C PRO A 438 1.73 -9.88 22.75
N GLN A 439 1.74 -11.02 23.43
CA GLN A 439 0.56 -11.55 24.06
C GLN A 439 0.64 -11.38 25.58
N ARG A 440 -0.35 -10.71 26.16
CA ARG A 440 -0.45 -10.49 27.61
C ARG A 440 -1.09 -11.68 28.31
N PHE A 441 -0.60 -12.01 29.50
CA PHE A 441 -1.24 -12.92 30.45
C PHE A 441 -0.83 -12.56 31.89
N SER A 442 -1.46 -13.21 32.86
CA SER A 442 -1.31 -12.88 34.27
C SER A 442 -1.09 -14.15 35.08
N VAL A 443 -0.04 -14.18 35.90
CA VAL A 443 0.14 -15.20 36.93
C VAL A 443 -0.37 -14.63 38.24
N ARG A 444 -1.21 -15.39 38.93
CA ARG A 444 -1.80 -15.03 40.21
C ARG A 444 -1.36 -16.03 41.27
N PRO A 445 -1.30 -15.61 42.54
CA PRO A 445 -0.99 -16.53 43.63
C PRO A 445 -1.94 -17.73 43.62
N GLN A 446 -1.41 -18.91 43.95
CA GLN A 446 -2.27 -20.05 44.24
C GLN A 446 -3.14 -19.73 45.47
N PRO A 447 -4.37 -20.30 45.55
CA PRO A 447 -5.20 -20.13 46.73
C PRO A 447 -4.42 -20.55 47.98
N ALA A 448 -4.39 -19.67 48.99
CA ALA A 448 -3.72 -19.95 50.24
C ALA A 448 -4.38 -21.14 50.96
N ALA A 449 -3.64 -21.77 51.86
CA ALA A 449 -4.22 -22.78 52.75
C ALA A 449 -5.38 -22.15 53.55
N LEU A 450 -6.47 -22.91 53.79
CA LEU A 450 -7.58 -22.40 54.59
C LEU A 450 -7.08 -22.10 56.03
N PRO A 451 -7.51 -20.99 56.62
CA PRO A 451 -7.40 -20.81 58.07
C PRO A 451 -8.34 -21.81 58.78
N PRO A 452 -8.08 -22.11 60.07
CA PRO A 452 -8.99 -22.94 60.86
C PRO A 452 -10.43 -22.43 60.80
N PRO A 453 -11.44 -23.30 60.57
CA PRO A 453 -12.82 -22.87 60.53
C PRO A 453 -13.28 -22.39 61.91
N GLN A 454 -14.22 -21.46 61.94
CA GLN A 454 -14.98 -21.17 63.15
C GLN A 454 -16.02 -22.27 63.33
N VAL A 455 -15.93 -22.99 64.45
CA VAL A 455 -16.81 -24.12 64.76
C VAL A 455 -17.78 -23.70 65.86
N THR A 456 -19.06 -23.92 65.62
CA THR A 456 -20.14 -23.78 66.61
C THR A 456 -20.78 -25.14 66.88
N ASP A 457 -21.86 -25.19 67.66
CA ASP A 457 -22.58 -26.44 67.92
C ASP A 457 -23.20 -27.02 66.64
N ASP A 458 -23.70 -26.15 65.74
CA ASP A 458 -24.45 -26.56 64.55
C ASP A 458 -23.75 -26.28 63.21
N THR A 459 -22.71 -25.44 63.19
CA THR A 459 -22.10 -24.98 61.93
C THR A 459 -20.57 -24.94 61.92
N LEU A 460 -20.01 -25.10 60.71
CA LEU A 460 -18.62 -24.87 60.36
C LEU A 460 -18.55 -23.68 59.39
N ALA A 461 -17.91 -22.60 59.80
CA ALA A 461 -17.71 -21.42 58.96
C ALA A 461 -16.26 -21.33 58.48
N PHE A 462 -16.07 -21.44 57.17
CA PHE A 462 -14.78 -21.31 56.49
C PHE A 462 -14.63 -19.90 55.90
N GLN A 463 -13.47 -19.29 56.12
CA GLN A 463 -13.10 -18.01 55.54
C GLN A 463 -12.00 -18.24 54.49
N MET A 464 -12.31 -18.02 53.22
CA MET A 464 -11.36 -18.14 52.12
C MET A 464 -10.62 -16.82 51.91
N GLN A 465 -9.39 -16.91 51.41
CA GLN A 465 -8.68 -15.76 50.85
C GLN A 465 -8.84 -15.76 49.33
N GLY A 466 -9.20 -14.62 48.76
CA GLY A 466 -9.30 -14.44 47.30
C GLY A 466 -9.61 -13.00 46.88
N GLU A 467 -9.69 -12.78 45.58
CA GLU A 467 -9.92 -11.49 44.93
C GLU A 467 -11.42 -11.18 44.78
N PRO A 468 -11.82 -9.89 44.72
CA PRO A 468 -13.19 -9.50 44.45
C PRO A 468 -13.75 -10.13 43.16
N GLY A 469 -14.98 -10.63 43.23
CA GLY A 469 -15.69 -11.24 42.10
C GLY A 469 -15.40 -12.72 41.87
N GLN A 470 -14.54 -13.35 42.67
CA GLN A 470 -14.34 -14.79 42.60
C GLN A 470 -15.52 -15.57 43.19
N VAL A 471 -15.78 -16.75 42.61
CA VAL A 471 -16.67 -17.77 43.20
C VAL A 471 -15.80 -18.87 43.79
N PHE A 472 -16.08 -19.26 45.03
CA PHE A 472 -15.37 -20.33 45.71
C PHE A 472 -16.19 -21.60 45.70
N GLU A 473 -15.52 -22.73 45.50
CA GLU A 473 -16.09 -24.06 45.68
C GLU A 473 -15.30 -24.78 46.77
N LEU A 474 -15.98 -25.25 47.81
CA LEU A 474 -15.40 -25.96 48.95
C LEU A 474 -15.95 -27.37 49.01
N GLN A 475 -15.07 -28.33 49.28
CA GLN A 475 -15.41 -29.73 49.51
C GLN A 475 -14.94 -30.15 50.91
N LEU A 476 -15.83 -30.83 51.62
CA LEU A 476 -15.56 -31.52 52.88
C LEU A 476 -15.74 -33.01 52.62
N GLY A 477 -14.70 -33.81 52.80
CA GLY A 477 -14.66 -35.24 52.55
C GLY A 477 -14.26 -36.05 53.78
N ARG A 478 -14.56 -37.35 53.77
CA ARG A 478 -14.13 -38.32 54.80
C ARG A 478 -12.81 -39.01 54.46
N ASP A 479 -12.35 -38.87 53.22
CA ASP A 479 -11.08 -39.37 52.71
C ASP A 479 -10.28 -38.24 52.02
N THR A 480 -9.00 -38.48 51.76
CA THR A 480 -8.07 -37.48 51.18
C THR A 480 -8.29 -37.22 49.69
N ASP A 481 -8.96 -38.14 48.98
CA ASP A 481 -9.16 -38.08 47.54
C ASP A 481 -10.53 -37.46 47.18
N PHE A 482 -11.35 -37.20 48.21
CA PHE A 482 -12.69 -36.63 48.15
C PHE A 482 -13.67 -37.47 47.34
N GLN A 483 -13.57 -38.80 47.44
CA GLN A 483 -14.54 -39.74 46.85
C GLN A 483 -15.79 -39.87 47.74
N SER A 484 -15.61 -39.85 49.06
CA SER A 484 -16.67 -39.77 50.07
C SER A 484 -16.85 -38.34 50.56
N LEU A 485 -17.74 -37.60 49.92
CA LEU A 485 -18.04 -36.20 50.26
C LEU A 485 -19.06 -36.13 51.42
N ALA A 486 -18.68 -35.44 52.49
CA ALA A 486 -19.60 -35.03 53.55
C ALA A 486 -20.40 -33.78 53.17
N ALA A 487 -19.79 -32.85 52.43
CA ALA A 487 -20.45 -31.67 51.90
C ALA A 487 -19.71 -31.09 50.69
N THR A 488 -20.44 -30.37 49.83
CA THR A 488 -19.87 -29.51 48.79
C THR A 488 -20.72 -28.25 48.69
N GLN A 489 -20.07 -27.10 48.65
CA GLN A 489 -20.77 -25.81 48.58
C GLN A 489 -20.03 -24.83 47.67
N ARG A 490 -20.81 -24.04 46.93
CA ARG A 490 -20.31 -22.89 46.17
C ARG A 490 -20.81 -21.59 46.79
N SER A 491 -19.98 -20.55 46.76
CA SER A 491 -20.35 -19.21 47.25
C SER A 491 -19.64 -18.14 46.45
N GLY A 492 -20.32 -17.03 46.14
CA GLY A 492 -19.70 -15.81 45.62
C GLY A 492 -19.02 -14.98 46.71
N ASP A 493 -19.28 -15.29 47.98
CA ASP A 493 -18.62 -14.67 49.12
C ASP A 493 -17.38 -15.47 49.51
N ALA A 494 -16.35 -14.77 50.00
CA ALA A 494 -15.16 -15.38 50.60
C ALA A 494 -15.44 -16.07 51.96
N ARG A 495 -16.71 -16.38 52.26
CA ARG A 495 -17.15 -17.10 53.46
C ARG A 495 -18.15 -18.19 53.06
N ILE A 496 -17.92 -19.41 53.52
CA ILE A 496 -18.83 -20.55 53.35
C ILE A 496 -19.20 -21.08 54.73
N VAL A 497 -20.50 -21.20 55.00
CA VAL A 497 -21.03 -21.81 56.22
C VAL A 497 -21.70 -23.13 55.87
N LEU A 498 -21.26 -24.21 56.50
CA LEU A 498 -21.80 -25.55 56.35
C LEU A 498 -22.46 -26.03 57.65
N PRO A 499 -23.51 -26.85 57.59
CA PRO A 499 -23.97 -27.57 58.78
C PRO A 499 -22.84 -28.50 59.26
N LYS A 500 -22.65 -28.56 60.57
CA LYS A 500 -21.67 -29.47 61.18
C LYS A 500 -22.12 -30.92 60.97
N PRO A 501 -21.27 -31.81 60.41
CA PRO A 501 -21.60 -33.22 60.24
C PRO A 501 -21.95 -33.88 61.58
N GLN A 502 -23.00 -34.71 61.59
CA GLN A 502 -23.47 -35.38 62.80
C GLN A 502 -22.50 -36.46 63.29
N GLU A 503 -21.80 -37.11 62.36
CA GLU A 503 -20.74 -38.07 62.64
C GLU A 503 -19.42 -37.27 62.69
N GLY A 504 -18.93 -36.99 63.90
CA GLY A 504 -17.61 -36.41 64.09
C GLY A 504 -16.48 -37.33 63.60
N GLY A 505 -15.22 -36.94 63.84
CA GLY A 505 -14.04 -37.68 63.39
C GLY A 505 -13.14 -36.87 62.46
N LEU A 506 -12.20 -37.56 61.80
CA LEU A 506 -11.28 -36.95 60.85
C LEU A 506 -11.99 -36.67 59.53
N LEU A 507 -11.99 -35.40 59.12
CA LEU A 507 -12.47 -34.93 57.83
C LEU A 507 -11.33 -34.25 57.08
N HIS A 508 -11.47 -34.17 55.76
CA HIS A 508 -10.56 -33.46 54.88
C HIS A 508 -11.30 -32.31 54.21
N VAL A 509 -10.70 -31.13 54.14
CA VAL A 509 -11.27 -29.96 53.49
C VAL A 509 -10.33 -29.44 52.40
N ARG A 510 -10.90 -29.07 51.26
CA ARG A 510 -10.20 -28.33 50.21
C ARG A 510 -11.13 -27.32 49.57
N TYR A 511 -10.57 -26.28 48.98
CA TYR A 511 -11.34 -25.33 48.18
C TYR A 511 -10.62 -24.95 46.90
N ARG A 512 -11.34 -24.37 45.95
CA ARG A 512 -10.79 -23.71 44.77
C ARG A 512 -11.53 -22.42 44.50
N ALA A 513 -10.85 -21.51 43.83
CA ALA A 513 -11.42 -20.26 43.34
C ALA A 513 -11.70 -20.35 41.84
N ILE A 514 -12.82 -19.80 41.42
CA ILE A 514 -13.23 -19.63 40.03
C ILE A 514 -13.18 -18.12 39.76
N ASP A 515 -12.30 -17.72 38.84
CA ASP A 515 -12.12 -16.31 38.48
C ASP A 515 -13.33 -15.80 37.65
N PRO A 516 -13.60 -14.47 37.63
CA PRO A 516 -14.73 -13.89 36.90
C PRO A 516 -14.74 -14.18 35.38
N ASP A 517 -13.59 -14.52 34.81
CA ASP A 517 -13.42 -14.92 33.40
C ASP A 517 -13.78 -16.40 33.15
N GLY A 518 -14.21 -17.12 34.19
CA GLY A 518 -14.56 -18.54 34.15
C GLY A 518 -13.38 -19.48 34.36
N PHE A 519 -12.16 -18.98 34.59
CA PHE A 519 -11.01 -19.84 34.88
C PHE A 519 -11.21 -20.56 36.22
N ILE A 520 -11.21 -21.90 36.18
CA ILE A 520 -11.34 -22.74 37.37
C ILE A 520 -9.93 -23.03 37.92
N GLY A 521 -9.60 -22.43 39.06
CA GLY A 521 -8.34 -22.64 39.74
C GLY A 521 -8.16 -24.07 40.23
N PRO A 522 -6.91 -24.48 40.52
CA PRO A 522 -6.64 -25.77 41.13
C PRO A 522 -7.25 -25.85 42.53
N TRP A 523 -7.48 -27.06 43.00
CA TRP A 523 -7.79 -27.31 44.40
C TRP A 523 -6.59 -26.97 45.28
N THR A 524 -6.85 -26.40 46.47
CA THR A 524 -5.84 -26.38 47.53
C THR A 524 -5.44 -27.80 47.92
N ALA A 525 -4.25 -27.93 48.50
CA ALA A 525 -3.89 -29.16 49.21
C ALA A 525 -4.98 -29.50 50.25
N PRO A 526 -5.37 -30.79 50.37
CA PRO A 526 -6.29 -31.22 51.41
C PRO A 526 -5.75 -30.88 52.79
N GLN A 527 -6.59 -30.27 53.64
CA GLN A 527 -6.28 -30.03 55.04
C GLN A 527 -7.11 -30.95 55.93
N GLN A 528 -6.53 -31.36 57.06
CA GLN A 528 -7.21 -32.19 58.04
C GLN A 528 -8.01 -31.33 59.03
N LEU A 529 -9.25 -31.76 59.28
CA LEU A 529 -10.16 -31.19 60.26
C LEU A 529 -10.64 -32.31 61.17
N VAL A 530 -10.21 -32.30 62.44
CA VAL A 530 -10.70 -33.26 63.44
C VAL A 530 -11.88 -32.63 64.17
N LEU A 531 -13.07 -33.20 63.98
CA LEU A 531 -14.24 -32.84 64.77
C LEU A 531 -14.38 -33.81 65.94
N PRO A 532 -14.66 -33.33 67.17
CA PRO A 532 -14.90 -34.22 68.29
C PRO A 532 -16.07 -35.15 67.98
N ALA A 533 -15.88 -36.44 68.24
CA ALA A 533 -16.94 -37.43 68.10
C ALA A 533 -18.05 -37.11 69.11
N CYS A 534 -19.26 -36.93 68.59
CA CYS A 534 -20.43 -36.69 69.41
C CYS A 534 -21.02 -38.04 69.87
N VAL A 535 -20.98 -38.32 71.18
CA VAL A 535 -21.72 -39.46 71.75
C VAL A 535 -23.14 -39.00 72.06
N ARG A 536 -24.15 -39.55 71.41
CA ARG A 536 -25.55 -39.13 71.62
C ARG A 536 -26.18 -39.84 72.82
N SER A 537 -26.93 -39.09 73.62
CA SER A 537 -27.83 -39.61 74.66
C SER A 537 -29.07 -40.28 74.01
N GLY A 538 -29.85 -41.01 74.82
CA GLY A 538 -31.13 -41.62 74.37
C GLY A 538 -32.20 -40.61 73.94
N THR A 539 -32.00 -39.31 74.18
CA THR A 539 -32.87 -38.21 73.72
C THR A 539 -32.30 -37.49 72.49
N GLY A 540 -31.16 -37.95 71.96
CA GLY A 540 -30.52 -37.40 70.77
C GLY A 540 -29.53 -36.26 71.04
N GLU A 541 -29.33 -35.86 72.30
CA GLU A 541 -28.42 -34.80 72.72
C GLU A 541 -26.95 -35.25 72.71
N CYS A 542 -26.04 -34.35 72.36
CA CYS A 542 -24.61 -34.63 72.29
C CYS A 542 -23.94 -34.54 73.68
N LEU A 543 -23.29 -35.61 74.15
CA LEU A 543 -22.55 -35.67 75.41
C LEU A 543 -21.04 -35.85 75.15
N GLY A 544 -20.26 -34.76 75.31
CA GLY A 544 -18.79 -34.71 75.25
C GLY A 544 -18.21 -34.37 73.85
N ALA A 545 -17.16 -33.56 73.67
CA ALA A 545 -16.11 -33.11 74.59
C ALA A 545 -15.65 -31.66 74.33
N SER A 546 -15.37 -30.95 75.43
CA SER A 546 -14.56 -29.73 75.48
C SER A 546 -13.12 -30.03 75.05
N GLY A 547 -12.63 -29.46 73.95
CA GLY A 547 -11.22 -29.64 73.56
C GLY A 547 -10.84 -28.89 72.28
N ARG A 548 -9.70 -28.21 72.33
CA ARG A 548 -9.14 -27.30 71.31
C ARG A 548 -9.08 -27.91 69.91
N PHE A 549 -9.44 -27.09 68.91
CA PHE A 549 -9.25 -27.38 67.49
C PHE A 549 -7.77 -27.28 67.12
N ALA A 550 -7.21 -28.32 66.51
CA ALA A 550 -5.91 -28.25 65.86
C ALA A 550 -6.11 -28.52 64.36
N VAL A 551 -5.84 -27.51 63.54
CA VAL A 551 -5.58 -27.70 62.12
C VAL A 551 -4.07 -27.78 62.00
N SER A 552 -3.56 -28.95 61.63
CA SER A 552 -2.14 -29.10 61.28
C SER A 552 -2.02 -29.23 59.77
N PRO A 553 -1.02 -28.60 59.15
CA PRO A 553 -0.56 -29.04 57.83
C PRO A 553 -0.06 -30.50 57.94
N PRO A 554 -0.04 -31.26 56.83
CA PRO A 554 0.46 -32.64 56.84
C PRO A 554 1.90 -32.74 57.36
#